data_AF-W9AC85-F1
#
_entry.id   AF-W9AC85-F1
#
_cell.length_a   1.000
_cell.length_b   1.000
_cell.length_c   1.000
_cell.angle_alpha   90.00
_cell.angle_beta   90.00
_cell.angle_gamma   90.00
#
_symmetry.space_group_name_H-M   'P 1'
#
loop_
_entity.id
_entity.type
_entity.pdbx_description
1 polymer ?
#
loop_
_entity_poly.entity_id
_entity_poly.type
_entity_poly.pdbx_seq_one_letter_code
_entity_poly.pdbx_strand_id
1 'polypeptide(L)'
;MKKFLLVSVIVLFLAACGESKGASTVHENISEDMANDTEQILNTMDTAIEENRSLSEHELSVFNHYLAEYNGKKDVGNLTGEEEILLITTSKIVETPEIYMTLESDKENYETLKTQIQNIIKTGEF
;
A
#
# COMPACT_ATOMS: atom_id res chain seq x y z
N MET A 1 -25.38 10.47 36.49
CA MET A 1 -23.94 10.73 36.20
C MET A 1 -23.24 9.55 35.48
N LYS A 2 -23.97 8.69 34.74
CA LYS A 2 -23.38 7.55 33.98
C LYS A 2 -23.23 7.81 32.47
N LYS A 3 -23.73 8.96 31.97
CA LYS A 3 -23.75 9.29 30.53
C LYS A 3 -22.49 10.00 30.03
N PHE A 4 -21.65 10.52 30.93
CA PHE A 4 -20.41 11.21 30.56
C PHE A 4 -19.22 10.28 30.33
N LEU A 5 -19.28 9.04 30.82
CA LEU A 5 -18.20 8.06 30.65
C LEU A 5 -18.14 7.47 29.24
N LEU A 6 -19.26 7.52 28.50
CA LEU A 6 -19.37 6.93 27.16
C LEU A 6 -18.79 7.85 26.06
N VAL A 7 -18.68 9.15 26.33
CA VAL A 7 -18.13 10.13 25.37
C VAL A 7 -16.59 10.08 25.34
N SER A 8 -15.94 9.82 26.49
CA SER A 8 -14.46 9.74 26.53
C SER A 8 -13.88 8.53 25.79
N VAL A 9 -14.63 7.42 25.70
CA VAL A 9 -14.17 6.21 24.98
C VAL A 9 -14.18 6.42 23.46
N ILE A 10 -15.13 7.20 22.94
CA ILE A 10 -15.22 7.50 21.50
C ILE A 10 -14.10 8.47 21.07
N VAL A 11 -13.71 9.41 21.94
CA VAL A 11 -12.59 10.33 21.66
C VAL A 11 -11.23 9.60 21.71
N LEU A 12 -11.10 8.54 22.51
CA LEU A 12 -9.88 7.71 22.56
C LEU A 12 -9.70 6.85 21.30
N PHE A 13 -10.77 6.41 20.65
CA PHE A 13 -10.67 5.70 19.37
C PHE A 13 -10.26 6.61 18.19
N LEU A 14 -10.59 7.91 18.25
CA LEU A 14 -10.13 8.88 17.24
C LEU A 14 -8.65 9.25 17.40
N ALA A 15 -8.07 9.09 18.59
CA ALA A 15 -6.64 9.32 18.82
C ALA A 15 -5.77 8.10 18.47
N ALA A 16 -6.34 6.89 18.46
CA ALA A 16 -5.61 5.65 18.15
C ALA A 16 -5.44 5.38 16.63
N CYS A 17 -6.19 6.08 15.77
CA CYS A 17 -5.87 6.20 14.34
C CYS A 17 -4.96 7.41 14.03
N GLY A 18 -4.45 8.09 15.07
CA GLY A 18 -3.59 9.27 14.96
C GLY A 18 -2.10 8.99 15.18
N GLU A 19 -1.68 7.73 15.33
CA GLU A 19 -0.27 7.38 15.19
C GLU A 19 0.04 7.21 13.71
N SER A 20 0.15 8.34 13.01
CA SER A 20 0.88 8.45 11.75
C SER A 20 2.33 8.03 12.03
N LYS A 21 2.60 6.72 11.94
CA LYS A 21 3.94 6.16 11.87
C LYS A 21 4.55 6.64 10.57
N GLY A 22 5.15 7.83 10.63
CA GLY A 22 5.82 8.50 9.53
C GLY A 22 4.83 9.18 8.61
N ALA A 23 4.66 10.49 8.75
CA ALA A 23 4.39 11.30 7.56
C ALA A 23 5.62 11.16 6.66
N SER A 24 5.68 10.07 5.89
CA SER A 24 6.56 9.98 4.75
C SER A 24 6.10 11.10 3.83
N THR A 25 6.96 12.09 3.59
CA THR A 25 6.64 13.18 2.66
C THR A 25 6.26 12.55 1.34
N VAL A 26 4.98 12.55 0.99
CA VAL A 26 4.50 12.08 -0.30
C VAL A 26 4.93 13.13 -1.34
N HIS A 27 5.51 12.68 -2.44
CA HIS A 27 5.92 13.54 -3.54
C HIS A 27 4.72 14.34 -4.06
N GLU A 28 4.92 15.61 -4.45
CA GLU A 28 3.81 16.52 -4.78
C GLU A 28 2.95 16.08 -5.97
N ASN A 29 3.50 15.24 -6.86
CA ASN A 29 2.79 14.67 -8.00
C ASN A 29 2.15 13.30 -7.70
N ILE A 30 2.19 12.82 -6.46
CA ILE A 30 1.54 11.57 -6.06
C ILE A 30 0.43 11.91 -5.08
N SER A 31 -0.79 11.49 -5.40
CA SER A 31 -1.91 11.65 -4.47
C SER A 31 -1.69 10.87 -3.18
N GLU A 32 -2.09 11.47 -2.05
CA GLU A 32 -2.04 10.80 -0.74
C GLU A 32 -2.84 9.50 -0.75
N ASP A 33 -3.98 9.47 -1.44
CA ASP A 33 -4.81 8.27 -1.59
C ASP A 33 -4.04 7.13 -2.27
N MET A 34 -3.34 7.41 -3.38
CA MET A 34 -2.56 6.39 -4.08
C MET A 34 -1.36 5.91 -3.26
N ALA A 35 -0.69 6.82 -2.55
CA ALA A 35 0.38 6.46 -1.63
C ALA A 35 -0.13 5.54 -0.51
N ASN A 36 -1.24 5.88 0.13
CA ASN A 36 -1.86 5.10 1.20
C ASN A 36 -2.31 3.71 0.72
N ASP A 37 -2.97 3.63 -0.44
CA ASP A 37 -3.41 2.34 -1.00
C ASP A 37 -2.20 1.46 -1.37
N THR A 38 -1.12 2.07 -1.86
CA THR A 38 0.12 1.37 -2.16
C THR A 38 0.80 0.86 -0.88
N GLU A 39 0.83 1.66 0.19
CA GLU A 39 1.33 1.23 1.50
C GLU A 39 0.50 0.09 2.08
N GLN A 40 -0.83 0.09 1.89
CA GLN A 40 -1.69 -1.02 2.29
C GLN A 40 -1.31 -2.31 1.55
N ILE A 41 -1.02 -2.23 0.26
CA ILE A 41 -0.51 -3.35 -0.54
C ILE A 41 0.81 -3.88 0.05
N LEU A 42 1.77 -2.99 0.33
CA LEU A 42 3.07 -3.39 0.89
C LEU A 42 2.90 -4.08 2.25
N ASN A 43 2.10 -3.51 3.15
CA ASN A 43 1.83 -4.09 4.46
C ASN A 43 1.16 -5.47 4.36
N THR A 44 0.27 -5.65 3.39
CA THR A 44 -0.39 -6.93 3.13
C THR A 44 0.60 -7.99 2.68
N MET A 45 1.55 -7.64 1.79
CA MET A 45 2.63 -8.53 1.39
C MET A 45 3.57 -8.87 2.54
N ASP A 46 4.02 -7.86 3.30
CA ASP A 46 4.90 -8.04 4.46
C ASP A 46 4.31 -9.05 5.43
N THR A 47 3.02 -8.89 5.75
CA THR A 47 2.30 -9.80 6.66
C THR A 47 2.28 -11.23 6.11
N ALA A 48 1.98 -11.41 4.81
CA ALA A 48 1.94 -12.74 4.20
C ALA A 48 3.32 -13.42 4.17
N ILE A 49 4.39 -12.66 3.90
CA ILE A 49 5.78 -13.15 3.94
C ILE A 49 6.19 -13.53 5.36
N GLU A 50 5.90 -12.67 6.35
CA GLU A 50 6.21 -12.91 7.76
C GLU A 50 5.51 -14.18 8.28
N GLU A 51 4.25 -14.36 7.91
CA GLU A 51 3.46 -15.54 8.25
C GLU A 51 3.76 -16.76 7.36
N ASN A 52 4.66 -16.63 6.38
CA ASN A 52 5.04 -17.65 5.42
C ASN A 52 3.81 -18.34 4.80
N ARG A 53 2.89 -17.51 4.27
CA ARG A 53 1.65 -17.96 3.66
C ARG A 53 1.35 -17.22 2.36
N SER A 54 0.37 -17.76 1.63
CA SER A 54 -0.27 -17.03 0.56
C SER A 54 -1.20 -15.93 1.03
N LEU A 55 -1.37 -14.93 0.16
CA LEU A 55 -2.48 -13.99 0.24
C LEU A 55 -3.81 -14.75 0.22
N SER A 56 -4.69 -14.37 1.13
CA SER A 56 -6.09 -14.78 1.14
C SER A 56 -6.85 -14.15 -0.04
N GLU A 57 -8.03 -14.69 -0.35
CA GLU A 57 -8.91 -14.11 -1.38
C GLU A 57 -9.29 -12.65 -1.06
N HIS A 58 -9.45 -12.32 0.23
CA HIS A 58 -9.76 -10.96 0.65
C HIS A 58 -8.60 -10.01 0.38
N GLU A 59 -7.38 -10.40 0.74
CA GLU A 59 -6.18 -9.61 0.47
C GLU A 59 -5.97 -9.44 -1.04
N LEU A 60 -6.10 -10.51 -1.84
CA LEU A 60 -6.06 -10.42 -3.30
C LEU A 60 -7.13 -9.46 -3.86
N SER A 61 -8.31 -9.39 -3.24
CA SER A 61 -9.34 -8.43 -3.64
C SER A 61 -8.91 -6.97 -3.41
N VAL A 62 -8.08 -6.68 -2.40
CA VAL A 62 -7.54 -5.33 -2.18
C VAL A 62 -6.62 -4.94 -3.33
N PHE A 63 -5.72 -5.83 -3.75
CA PHE A 63 -4.86 -5.62 -4.92
C PHE A 63 -5.67 -5.42 -6.20
N ASN A 64 -6.67 -6.26 -6.44
CA ASN A 64 -7.51 -6.14 -7.63
C ASN A 64 -8.30 -4.83 -7.64
N HIS A 65 -8.75 -4.36 -6.48
CA HIS A 65 -9.42 -3.06 -6.36
C HIS A 65 -8.48 -1.91 -6.70
N TYR A 66 -7.27 -1.91 -6.13
CA TYR A 66 -6.22 -0.94 -6.47
C TYR A 66 -5.96 -0.90 -7.98
N LEU A 67 -5.71 -2.07 -8.59
CA LEU A 67 -5.44 -2.13 -10.03
C LEU A 67 -6.63 -1.64 -10.86
N ALA A 68 -7.87 -1.98 -10.48
CA ALA A 68 -9.05 -1.51 -11.20
C ALA A 68 -9.22 0.02 -11.12
N GLU A 69 -9.03 0.59 -9.93
CA GLU A 69 -9.14 2.04 -9.68
C GLU A 69 -8.09 2.82 -10.49
N TYR A 70 -6.82 2.46 -10.35
CA TYR A 70 -5.73 3.25 -10.94
C TYR A 70 -5.50 2.96 -12.43
N ASN A 71 -5.80 1.76 -12.93
CA ASN A 71 -5.87 1.57 -14.38
C ASN A 71 -7.02 2.36 -15.00
N GLY A 72 -8.17 2.45 -14.33
CA GLY A 72 -9.28 3.29 -14.77
C GLY A 72 -8.88 4.76 -14.87
N LYS A 73 -8.13 5.29 -13.89
CA LYS A 73 -7.55 6.65 -13.93
C LYS A 73 -6.51 6.83 -15.03
N LYS A 74 -5.66 5.82 -15.25
CA LYS A 74 -4.66 5.82 -16.34
C LYS A 74 -5.32 5.91 -17.72
N ASP A 75 -6.34 5.10 -17.97
CA ASP A 75 -7.02 5.01 -19.27
C ASP A 75 -7.69 6.33 -19.69
N VAL A 76 -8.06 7.18 -18.72
CA VAL A 76 -8.64 8.50 -18.96
C VAL A 76 -7.63 9.65 -18.85
N GLY A 77 -6.35 9.35 -18.62
CA GLY A 77 -5.27 10.35 -18.51
C GLY A 77 -5.28 11.18 -17.22
N ASN A 78 -5.78 10.61 -16.12
CA ASN A 78 -5.91 11.29 -14.82
C ASN A 78 -4.78 10.91 -13.83
N LEU A 79 -3.70 10.29 -14.30
CA LEU A 79 -2.51 10.05 -13.49
C LEU A 79 -1.38 11.00 -13.90
N THR A 80 -0.57 11.40 -12.92
CA THR A 80 0.73 12.02 -13.20
C THR A 80 1.72 10.98 -13.72
N GLY A 81 2.89 11.44 -14.21
CA GLY A 81 3.95 10.51 -14.63
C GLY A 81 4.46 9.66 -13.47
N GLU A 82 4.59 10.26 -12.29
CA GLU A 82 5.04 9.60 -11.06
C GLU A 82 4.01 8.58 -10.57
N GLU A 83 2.71 8.89 -10.65
CA GLU A 83 1.64 7.95 -10.33
C GLU A 83 1.60 6.77 -11.33
N GLU A 84 1.82 7.01 -12.63
CA GLU A 84 1.94 5.91 -13.59
C GLU A 84 3.11 4.98 -13.27
N ILE A 85 4.27 5.53 -12.89
CA ILE A 85 5.44 4.75 -12.47
C ILE A 85 5.14 3.98 -11.19
N LEU A 86 4.45 4.60 -10.23
CA LEU A 86 4.03 3.96 -8.99
C LEU A 86 3.08 2.79 -9.26
N LEU A 87 2.08 2.97 -10.14
CA LEU A 87 1.16 1.91 -10.56
C LEU A 87 1.90 0.74 -11.19
N ILE A 88 2.79 1.02 -12.15
CA ILE A 88 3.56 -0.02 -12.86
C ILE A 88 4.49 -0.77 -11.91
N THR A 89 5.12 -0.07 -10.97
CA THR A 89 6.05 -0.70 -10.03
C THR A 89 5.28 -1.54 -9.01
N THR A 90 4.14 -1.04 -8.55
CA THR A 90 3.27 -1.76 -7.61
C THR A 90 2.64 -3.00 -8.25
N SER A 91 2.26 -2.95 -9.53
CA SER A 91 1.65 -4.11 -10.22
C SER A 91 2.60 -5.30 -10.33
N LYS A 92 3.92 -5.05 -10.42
CA LYS A 92 4.94 -6.11 -10.46
C LYS A 92 4.97 -6.98 -9.20
N ILE A 93 4.52 -6.46 -8.06
CA ILE A 93 4.39 -7.26 -6.83
C ILE A 93 3.43 -8.44 -7.07
N VAL A 94 2.32 -8.18 -7.77
CA VAL A 94 1.22 -9.14 -7.98
C VAL A 94 1.49 -10.07 -9.16
N GLU A 95 2.27 -9.63 -10.14
CA GLU A 95 2.67 -10.44 -11.29
C GLU A 95 3.67 -11.55 -10.94
N THR A 96 4.16 -11.59 -9.69
CA THR A 96 5.03 -12.68 -9.22
C THR A 96 4.23 -13.99 -9.21
N PRO A 97 4.57 -14.99 -10.05
CA PRO A 97 3.69 -16.11 -10.41
C PRO A 97 3.32 -17.06 -9.27
N GLU A 98 4.03 -17.00 -8.15
CA GLU A 98 3.74 -17.79 -6.98
C GLU A 98 3.37 -16.86 -5.84
N ILE A 99 2.10 -16.97 -5.42
CA ILE A 99 1.52 -16.34 -4.22
C ILE A 99 2.19 -16.92 -2.94
N TYR A 100 3.35 -17.56 -3.08
CA TYR A 100 4.22 -18.06 -2.03
C TYR A 100 5.64 -17.64 -2.41
N MET A 101 6.15 -16.57 -1.78
CA MET A 101 7.58 -16.24 -1.84
C MET A 101 8.36 -17.25 -0.99
N THR A 102 8.45 -18.48 -1.50
CA THR A 102 9.12 -19.59 -0.82
C THR A 102 10.62 -19.58 -1.07
N LEU A 103 11.05 -19.02 -2.20
CA LEU A 103 12.45 -18.85 -2.54
C LEU A 103 12.98 -17.53 -1.95
N GLU A 104 14.20 -17.57 -1.42
CA GLU A 104 14.86 -16.39 -0.88
C GLU A 104 15.04 -15.30 -1.95
N SER A 105 15.28 -15.70 -3.20
CA SER A 105 15.35 -14.79 -4.34
C SER A 105 14.07 -13.98 -4.55
N ASP A 106 12.91 -14.56 -4.25
CA ASP A 106 11.63 -13.88 -4.44
C ASP A 106 11.41 -12.82 -3.35
N LYS A 107 11.86 -13.12 -2.12
CA LYS A 107 11.86 -12.17 -1.01
C LYS A 107 12.83 -11.02 -1.26
N GLU A 108 14.04 -11.31 -1.75
CA GLU A 108 15.02 -10.29 -2.12
C GLU A 108 14.49 -9.38 -3.25
N ASN A 109 13.81 -9.98 -4.25
CA ASN A 109 13.15 -9.22 -5.31
C ASN A 109 12.03 -8.33 -4.76
N TYR A 110 11.21 -8.86 -3.84
CA TYR A 110 10.17 -8.08 -3.18
C TYR A 110 10.73 -6.91 -2.37
N GLU A 111 11.77 -7.12 -1.55
CA GLU A 111 12.42 -6.04 -0.79
C GLU A 111 13.00 -4.95 -1.69
N THR A 112 13.52 -5.35 -2.86
CA THR A 112 13.97 -4.41 -3.90
C THR A 112 12.79 -3.58 -4.43
N LEU A 113 11.68 -4.23 -4.80
CA LEU A 113 10.47 -3.55 -5.29
C LEU A 113 9.87 -2.63 -4.21
N LYS A 114 9.80 -3.09 -2.97
CA LYS A 114 9.33 -2.32 -1.81
C LYS A 114 10.14 -1.06 -1.62
N THR A 115 11.47 -1.17 -1.67
CA THR A 115 12.37 -0.02 -1.56
C THR A 115 12.15 0.97 -2.72
N GLN A 116 12.00 0.47 -3.95
CA GLN A 116 11.71 1.31 -5.12
C GLN A 116 10.38 2.05 -4.96
N ILE A 117 9.32 1.35 -4.56
CA ILE A 117 7.99 1.94 -4.34
C ILE A 117 8.05 3.03 -3.27
N GLN A 118 8.71 2.75 -2.15
CA GLN A 118 8.89 3.75 -1.09
C GLN A 118 9.72 4.95 -1.56
N ASN A 119 10.68 4.75 -2.45
CA ASN A 119 11.44 5.85 -3.05
C ASN A 119 10.56 6.69 -3.98
N ILE A 120 9.80 6.06 -4.89
CA ILE A 120 8.85 6.76 -5.77
C ILE A 120 7.87 7.59 -4.94
N ILE A 121 7.26 7.02 -3.90
CA ILE A 121 6.32 7.74 -3.03
C ILE A 121 6.98 8.98 -2.42
N LYS A 122 8.26 8.91 -2.04
CA LYS A 122 8.98 10.00 -1.37
C LYS A 122 9.54 11.06 -2.30
N THR A 123 10.07 10.65 -3.45
CA THR A 123 10.89 11.51 -4.32
C THR A 123 10.36 11.64 -5.73
N GLY A 124 9.40 10.80 -6.15
CA GLY A 124 8.97 10.69 -7.54
C GLY A 124 9.99 9.98 -8.45
N GLU A 125 11.10 9.48 -7.91
CA GLU A 125 12.21 8.91 -8.68
C GLU A 125 12.23 7.38 -8.64
N PHE A 126 12.70 6.77 -9.74
CA PHE A 126 12.85 5.33 -9.95
C PHE A 126 14.30 4.95 -10.26
#